data_AF-A0AAD7VIB8-F1
#
_entry.id   AF-A0AAD7VIB8-F1
#
_cell.length_a   1.000
_cell.length_b   1.000
_cell.length_c   1.000
_cell.angle_alpha   90.00
_cell.angle_beta   90.00
_cell.angle_gamma   90.00
#
_symmetry.space_group_name_H-M   'P 1'
#
loop_
_entity.id
_entity.type
_entity.pdbx_description
1 polymer ?
#
loop_
_entity_poly.entity_id
_entity_poly.type
_entity_poly.pdbx_seq_one_letter_code
_entity_poly.pdbx_strand_id
1 'polypeptide(L)'
;MALKKPIVPRRRWSSYHSAKELRTLSIHLGPSRTHCFTNVEFESNFLYAKLTLPRITIDVSTKSMLLNLIAYEKCPDASDNVFSVTSHVCFMDSLIANPEDVKELRSNGILLNFLGSDEKVADLFNEISNDLVPSPIAYRNVKEQIEKHYNSSFKIYLAELLHDHFSSPWKTLAVFGVISAIVLSFIQTYYTVHPVRE
;
A
#
# COMPACT_ATOMS: atom_id res chain seq x y z
N MET A 1 -12.27 7.68 -28.23
CA MET A 1 -11.31 8.53 -27.49
C MET A 1 -11.98 8.92 -26.18
N ALA A 2 -11.92 8.06 -25.15
CA ALA A 2 -12.59 8.28 -23.88
C ALA A 2 -11.62 8.96 -22.90
N LEU A 3 -12.07 10.07 -22.36
CA LEU A 3 -11.32 11.02 -21.54
C LEU A 3 -10.71 10.36 -20.31
N LYS A 4 -9.38 10.42 -20.20
CA LYS A 4 -8.64 10.09 -18.99
C LYS A 4 -9.07 11.09 -17.91
N LYS A 5 -9.82 10.63 -16.91
CA LYS A 5 -10.25 11.47 -15.77
C LYS A 5 -9.01 12.11 -15.12
N PRO A 6 -9.07 13.40 -14.73
CA PRO A 6 -7.95 14.08 -14.13
C PRO A 6 -7.57 13.38 -12.82
N ILE A 7 -6.30 12.99 -12.70
CA ILE A 7 -5.73 12.43 -11.49
C ILE A 7 -5.59 13.60 -10.51
N VAL A 8 -6.56 13.77 -9.62
CA VAL A 8 -6.45 14.72 -8.52
C VAL A 8 -5.31 14.23 -7.62
N PRO A 9 -4.29 15.04 -7.33
CA PRO A 9 -3.17 14.60 -6.51
C PRO A 9 -3.68 14.31 -5.08
N ARG A 10 -3.67 13.02 -4.70
CA ARG A 10 -3.97 12.54 -3.33
C ARG A 10 -3.25 13.46 -2.33
N ARG A 11 -3.98 14.14 -1.44
CA ARG A 11 -3.37 14.83 -0.31
C ARG A 11 -2.60 13.79 0.49
N ARG A 12 -1.29 14.03 0.58
CA ARG A 12 -0.21 13.11 0.94
C ARG A 12 -0.16 12.82 2.46
N TRP A 13 -1.28 12.39 3.05
CA TRP A 13 -1.41 12.13 4.51
C TRP A 13 -1.35 10.63 4.84
N SER A 14 -1.30 9.77 3.83
CA SER A 14 -1.25 8.31 3.95
C SER A 14 -0.29 7.74 2.91
N SER A 15 1.01 7.87 3.15
CA SER A 15 1.99 6.98 2.54
C SER A 15 1.87 5.61 3.22
N TYR A 16 0.75 4.93 3.01
CA TYR A 16 0.59 3.54 3.45
C TYR A 16 0.53 2.65 2.23
N HIS A 17 1.22 1.53 2.36
CA HIS A 17 1.38 0.53 1.33
C HIS A 17 0.01 -0.05 0.94
N SER A 18 -0.29 -0.08 -0.35
CA SER A 18 -1.51 -0.71 -0.85
C SER A 18 -1.50 -2.21 -0.52
N ALA A 19 -2.66 -2.88 -0.58
CA ALA A 19 -2.77 -4.31 -0.32
C ALA A 19 -1.77 -5.12 -1.18
N LYS A 20 -1.59 -4.72 -2.43
CA LYS A 20 -0.60 -5.32 -3.33
C LYS A 20 0.83 -5.05 -2.90
N GLU A 21 1.17 -3.80 -2.52
CA GLU A 21 2.51 -3.48 -2.03
C GLU A 21 2.84 -4.28 -0.76
N LEU A 22 1.91 -4.40 0.19
CA LEU A 22 2.09 -5.21 1.40
C LEU A 22 2.43 -6.66 1.04
N ARG A 23 1.74 -7.25 0.07
CA ARG A 23 2.05 -8.59 -0.41
C ARG A 23 3.45 -8.71 -1.02
N THR A 24 3.89 -7.71 -1.80
CA THR A 24 5.26 -7.71 -2.34
C THR A 24 6.33 -7.67 -1.26
N LEU A 25 5.96 -7.18 -0.07
CA LEU A 25 6.82 -7.08 1.11
C LEU A 25 6.73 -8.29 2.04
N SER A 26 6.16 -9.41 1.56
CA SER A 26 5.93 -10.63 2.34
C SER A 26 5.02 -10.42 3.56
N ILE A 27 4.25 -9.32 3.59
CA ILE A 27 3.21 -9.09 4.58
C ILE A 27 1.94 -9.78 4.10
N HIS A 28 1.50 -10.78 4.84
CA HIS A 28 0.32 -11.56 4.50
C HIS A 28 -0.93 -10.86 5.01
N LEU A 29 -1.91 -10.70 4.13
CA LEU A 29 -3.22 -10.18 4.51
C LEU A 29 -4.09 -11.35 4.99
N GLY A 30 -4.77 -11.17 6.10
CA GLY A 30 -5.68 -12.18 6.63
C GLY A 30 -6.95 -11.58 7.22
N PRO A 31 -8.06 -12.34 7.23
CA PRO A 31 -9.27 -11.88 7.87
C PRO A 31 -9.18 -12.02 9.39
N SER A 32 -9.73 -11.05 10.10
CA SER A 32 -9.88 -11.09 11.55
C SER A 32 -10.87 -12.17 11.95
N ARG A 33 -10.63 -12.73 13.14
CA ARG A 33 -11.55 -13.68 13.80
C ARG A 33 -12.61 -12.96 14.61
N THR A 34 -12.46 -11.66 14.84
CA THR A 34 -13.43 -10.85 15.58
C THR A 34 -14.48 -10.30 14.62
N HIS A 35 -15.70 -10.08 15.14
CA HIS A 35 -16.77 -9.41 14.40
C HIS A 35 -16.72 -7.88 14.54
N CYS A 36 -15.63 -7.33 15.09
CA CYS A 36 -15.49 -5.90 15.31
C CYS A 36 -15.03 -5.21 14.02
N PHE A 37 -15.84 -4.27 13.53
CA PHE A 37 -15.63 -3.56 12.27
C PHE A 37 -14.31 -2.77 12.22
N THR A 38 -13.79 -2.36 13.37
CA THR A 38 -12.56 -1.56 13.46
C THR A 38 -11.35 -2.34 13.94
N ASN A 39 -11.46 -3.68 14.07
CA ASN A 39 -10.35 -4.47 14.59
C ASN A 39 -9.29 -4.73 13.51
N VAL A 40 -8.16 -4.04 13.63
CA VAL A 40 -6.98 -4.23 12.79
C VAL A 40 -5.81 -4.60 13.70
N GLU A 41 -5.19 -5.74 13.38
CA GLU A 41 -4.07 -6.26 14.14
C GLU A 41 -2.90 -6.52 13.21
N PHE A 42 -1.69 -6.26 13.68
CA PHE A 42 -0.48 -6.58 12.94
C PHE A 42 0.45 -7.39 13.83
N GLU A 43 0.87 -8.52 13.30
CA GLU A 43 1.80 -9.44 13.94
C GLU A 43 3.03 -9.54 13.05
N SER A 44 4.21 -9.28 13.61
CA SER A 44 5.46 -9.41 12.86
C SER A 44 6.53 -10.11 13.68
N ASN A 45 7.17 -11.08 13.04
CA ASN A 45 8.40 -11.73 13.46
C ASN A 45 9.51 -11.42 12.44
N PHE A 46 10.72 -11.91 12.69
CA PHE A 46 11.88 -11.66 11.83
C PHE A 46 11.68 -12.11 10.37
N LEU A 47 10.93 -13.20 10.14
CA LEU A 47 10.74 -13.82 8.82
C LEU A 47 9.33 -13.69 8.26
N TYR A 48 8.38 -13.22 9.06
CA TYR A 48 6.96 -13.26 8.71
C TYR A 48 6.23 -12.06 9.29
N ALA A 49 5.39 -11.44 8.49
CA ALA A 49 4.46 -10.43 8.94
C ALA A 49 3.06 -10.72 8.43
N LYS A 50 2.07 -10.41 9.27
CA LYS A 50 0.66 -10.59 8.98
C LYS A 50 -0.12 -9.36 9.41
N LEU A 51 -0.88 -8.82 8.46
CA LEU A 51 -1.88 -7.80 8.73
C LEU A 51 -3.26 -8.45 8.71
N THR A 52 -3.90 -8.43 9.86
CA THR A 52 -5.24 -8.98 10.07
C THR A 52 -6.27 -7.86 10.00
N LEU A 53 -7.23 -8.00 9.09
CA LEU A 53 -8.23 -6.99 8.75
C LEU A 53 -9.65 -7.50 9.02
N PRO A 54 -10.59 -6.64 9.43
CA PRO A 54 -11.97 -7.05 9.65
C PRO A 54 -12.60 -7.50 8.33
N ARG A 55 -13.44 -8.53 8.39
CA ARG A 55 -14.19 -8.97 7.21
C ARG A 55 -15.26 -7.94 6.88
N ILE A 56 -15.28 -7.47 5.65
CA ILE A 56 -16.24 -6.46 5.19
C ILE A 56 -17.01 -6.97 3.97
N THR A 57 -18.31 -6.69 3.98
CA THR A 57 -19.19 -6.96 2.84
C THR A 57 -19.56 -5.62 2.22
N ILE A 58 -19.28 -5.45 0.94
CA ILE A 58 -19.54 -4.22 0.21
C ILE A 58 -20.70 -4.44 -0.74
N ASP A 59 -21.78 -3.70 -0.53
CA ASP A 59 -22.99 -3.68 -1.34
C ASP A 59 -23.45 -2.26 -1.66
N VAL A 60 -24.60 -2.13 -2.32
CA VAL A 60 -25.17 -0.84 -2.73
C VAL A 60 -25.54 0.08 -1.55
N SER A 61 -25.78 -0.48 -0.37
CA SER A 61 -26.15 0.27 0.84
C SER A 61 -24.93 0.74 1.65
N THR A 62 -23.79 0.08 1.45
CA THR A 62 -22.56 0.29 2.23
C THR A 62 -22.09 1.74 2.22
N LYS A 63 -22.15 2.41 1.06
CA LYS A 63 -21.77 3.83 0.95
C LYS A 63 -22.62 4.72 1.86
N SER A 64 -23.95 4.59 1.77
CA SER A 64 -24.88 5.37 2.60
C SER A 64 -24.72 5.04 4.08
N MET A 65 -24.52 3.77 4.43
CA MET A 65 -24.27 3.35 5.81
C MET A 65 -23.01 4.02 6.38
N LEU A 66 -21.88 3.95 5.67
CA LEU A 66 -20.62 4.55 6.12
C LEU A 66 -20.73 6.07 6.25
N LEU A 67 -21.34 6.75 5.28
CA LEU A 67 -21.55 8.20 5.35
C LEU A 67 -22.43 8.61 6.53
N ASN A 68 -23.49 7.86 6.82
CA ASN A 68 -24.35 8.12 7.98
C ASN A 68 -23.61 7.92 9.31
N LEU A 69 -22.77 6.87 9.42
CA LEU A 69 -21.94 6.65 10.60
C LEU A 69 -20.89 7.76 10.78
N ILE A 70 -20.25 8.19 9.70
CA ILE A 70 -19.29 9.31 9.73
C ILE A 70 -19.99 10.61 10.14
N ALA A 71 -21.20 10.88 9.62
CA ALA A 71 -21.99 12.03 10.03
C ALA A 71 -22.36 11.99 11.52
N TYR A 72 -22.69 10.80 12.03
CA TYR A 72 -22.93 10.58 13.46
C TYR A 72 -21.68 10.88 14.31
N GLU A 73 -20.49 10.43 13.89
CA GLU A 73 -19.21 10.75 14.57
C GLU A 73 -18.87 12.24 14.59
N LYS A 74 -19.42 13.03 13.67
CA LYS A 74 -19.20 14.47 13.58
C LYS A 74 -20.21 15.28 14.40
N CYS A 75 -21.24 14.64 14.96
CA CYS A 75 -22.24 15.32 15.77
C CYS A 75 -21.63 15.79 17.12
N PRO A 76 -21.85 17.05 17.55
CA PRO A 76 -21.33 17.57 18.82
C PRO A 76 -21.79 16.79 20.06
N ASP A 77 -22.94 16.13 19.96
CA ASP A 77 -23.55 15.36 21.05
C ASP A 77 -23.09 13.89 21.08
N ALA A 78 -22.24 13.46 20.13
CA ALA A 78 -21.66 12.12 20.15
C ALA A 78 -20.69 12.02 21.35
N SER A 79 -21.07 11.23 22.34
CA SER A 79 -20.44 11.16 23.67
C SER A 79 -18.99 10.69 23.68
N ASP A 80 -18.46 10.25 22.54
CA ASP A 80 -17.09 9.81 22.37
C ASP A 80 -16.56 10.39 21.05
N ASN A 81 -15.65 11.37 21.13
CA ASN A 81 -14.89 11.97 20.02
C ASN A 81 -13.95 10.96 19.31
N VAL A 82 -14.37 9.70 19.26
CA VAL A 82 -13.60 8.60 18.72
C VAL A 82 -14.03 8.45 17.27
N PHE A 83 -13.24 9.05 16.38
CA PHE A 83 -13.32 8.93 14.92
C PHE A 83 -13.01 7.50 14.44
N SER A 84 -13.64 6.48 15.02
CA SER A 84 -13.36 5.06 14.81
C SER A 84 -13.67 4.62 13.39
N VAL A 85 -14.87 4.91 12.92
CA VAL A 85 -15.37 4.63 11.57
C VAL A 85 -14.61 5.48 10.56
N THR A 86 -14.49 6.80 10.79
CA THR A 86 -13.73 7.70 9.91
C THR A 86 -12.29 7.19 9.74
N SER A 87 -11.61 6.87 10.84
CA SER A 87 -10.23 6.34 10.80
C SER A 87 -10.15 4.99 10.11
N HIS A 88 -11.15 4.12 10.31
CA HIS A 88 -11.20 2.82 9.66
C HIS A 88 -11.38 2.95 8.15
N VAL A 89 -12.31 3.81 7.69
CA VAL A 89 -12.53 4.07 6.27
C VAL A 89 -11.26 4.62 5.62
N CYS A 90 -10.60 5.60 6.23
CA CYS A 90 -9.33 6.12 5.73
C CYS A 90 -8.22 5.06 5.71
N PHE A 91 -8.19 4.17 6.69
CA PHE A 91 -7.24 3.06 6.71
C PHE A 91 -7.50 2.07 5.55
N MET A 92 -8.75 1.67 5.35
CA MET A 92 -9.13 0.80 4.23
C MET A 92 -8.86 1.44 2.86
N ASP A 93 -9.16 2.73 2.70
CA ASP A 93 -8.85 3.49 1.48
C ASP A 93 -7.34 3.54 1.18
N SER A 94 -6.51 3.59 2.23
CA SER A 94 -5.05 3.53 2.05
C SER A 94 -4.57 2.17 1.54
N LEU A 95 -5.27 1.09 1.90
CA LEU A 95 -5.00 -0.25 1.37
C LEU A 95 -5.54 -0.43 -0.05
N ILE A 96 -6.60 0.29 -0.42
CA ILE A 96 -7.31 0.17 -1.70
C ILE A 96 -6.94 1.37 -2.59
N ALA A 97 -5.79 1.29 -3.27
CA ALA A 97 -5.40 2.34 -4.21
C ALA A 97 -6.03 2.14 -5.60
N ASN A 98 -6.26 0.89 -5.98
CA ASN A 98 -6.78 0.52 -7.31
C ASN A 98 -7.60 -0.80 -7.24
N PRO A 99 -8.27 -1.19 -8.34
CA PRO A 99 -9.10 -2.41 -8.37
C PRO A 99 -8.32 -3.70 -8.09
N GLU A 100 -7.01 -3.76 -8.38
CA GLU A 100 -6.19 -4.94 -8.08
C GLU A 100 -5.98 -5.12 -6.57
N ASP A 101 -5.94 -4.02 -5.80
CA ASP A 101 -5.89 -4.10 -4.34
C ASP A 101 -7.20 -4.67 -3.77
N VAL A 102 -8.35 -4.29 -4.35
CA VAL A 102 -9.66 -4.88 -3.99
C VAL A 102 -9.65 -6.38 -4.26
N LYS A 103 -9.15 -6.79 -5.42
CA LYS A 103 -9.04 -8.19 -5.80
C LYS A 103 -8.16 -8.98 -4.83
N GLU A 104 -7.06 -8.40 -4.37
CA GLU A 104 -6.18 -9.00 -3.36
C GLU A 104 -6.90 -9.17 -2.01
N LEU A 105 -7.65 -8.15 -1.56
CA LEU A 105 -8.45 -8.26 -0.33
C LEU A 105 -9.54 -9.33 -0.44
N ARG A 106 -10.14 -9.48 -1.62
CA ARG A 106 -11.12 -10.54 -1.90
C ARG A 106 -10.48 -11.93 -1.90
N SER A 107 -9.32 -12.11 -2.53
CA SER A 107 -8.66 -13.42 -2.58
C SER A 107 -8.22 -13.90 -1.20
N ASN A 108 -7.94 -12.97 -0.27
CA ASN A 108 -7.63 -13.28 1.13
C ASN A 108 -8.88 -13.38 2.03
N GLY A 109 -10.09 -13.29 1.47
CA GLY A 109 -11.36 -13.43 2.21
C GLY A 109 -11.64 -12.30 3.19
N ILE A 110 -11.00 -11.14 3.02
CA ILE A 110 -11.22 -9.93 3.83
C ILE A 110 -12.41 -9.14 3.28
N LEU A 111 -12.54 -9.06 1.95
CA LEU A 111 -13.59 -8.29 1.28
C LEU A 111 -14.52 -9.19 0.48
N LEU A 112 -15.83 -9.04 0.68
CA LEU A 112 -16.87 -9.64 -0.14
C LEU A 112 -17.54 -8.55 -1.00
N ASN A 113 -17.46 -8.69 -2.32
CA ASN A 113 -17.94 -7.69 -3.27
C ASN A 113 -19.30 -8.09 -3.85
N PHE A 114 -20.34 -7.32 -3.51
CA PHE A 114 -21.70 -7.38 -4.07
C PHE A 114 -22.07 -6.11 -4.85
N LEU A 115 -21.10 -5.21 -5.07
CA LEU A 115 -21.29 -3.96 -5.82
C LEU A 115 -21.14 -4.16 -7.35
N GLY A 116 -20.62 -5.33 -7.75
CA GLY A 116 -20.62 -5.85 -9.11
C GLY A 116 -19.30 -5.71 -9.86
N SER A 117 -18.38 -4.84 -9.43
CA SER A 117 -17.00 -4.85 -9.94
C SER A 117 -16.02 -4.31 -8.90
N ASP A 118 -14.74 -4.65 -9.07
CA ASP A 118 -13.69 -4.21 -8.13
C ASP A 118 -13.37 -2.72 -8.31
N GLU A 119 -13.58 -2.17 -9.51
CA GLU A 119 -13.51 -0.74 -9.80
C GLU A 119 -14.52 0.05 -8.96
N LYS A 120 -15.78 -0.40 -8.92
CA LYS A 120 -16.81 0.27 -8.13
C LYS A 120 -16.49 0.29 -6.64
N VAL A 121 -15.84 -0.75 -6.13
CA VAL A 121 -15.42 -0.79 -4.72
C VAL A 121 -14.28 0.18 -4.46
N ALA A 122 -13.28 0.23 -5.34
CA ALA A 122 -12.19 1.20 -5.23
C ALA A 122 -12.70 2.64 -5.34
N ASP A 123 -13.60 2.92 -6.28
CA ASP A 123 -14.25 4.23 -6.44
C ASP A 123 -15.07 4.59 -5.20
N LEU A 124 -15.82 3.63 -4.61
CA LEU A 124 -16.59 3.86 -3.38
C LEU A 124 -15.71 4.33 -2.23
N PHE A 125 -14.57 3.68 -1.97
CA PHE A 125 -13.68 4.08 -0.88
C PHE A 125 -13.02 5.43 -1.15
N ASN A 126 -12.53 5.66 -2.37
CA ASN A 126 -11.93 6.94 -2.76
C ASN A 126 -12.94 8.10 -2.64
N GLU A 127 -14.21 7.88 -3.01
CA GLU A 127 -15.26 8.90 -2.92
C GLU A 127 -15.62 9.23 -1.46
N ILE A 128 -15.67 8.23 -0.58
CA ILE A 128 -15.98 8.45 0.83
C ILE A 128 -14.80 9.11 1.55
N SER A 129 -13.56 8.71 1.25
CA SER A 129 -12.36 9.14 1.98
C SER A 129 -11.84 10.53 1.59
N ASN A 130 -12.22 11.04 0.40
CA ASN A 130 -11.61 12.22 -0.22
C ASN A 130 -11.50 13.46 0.70
N ASP A 131 -12.49 13.66 1.56
CA ASP A 131 -12.57 14.83 2.47
C ASP A 131 -12.51 14.45 3.95
N LEU A 132 -12.13 13.21 4.26
CA LEU A 132 -12.03 12.73 5.64
C LEU A 132 -10.66 13.01 6.23
N VAL A 133 -10.67 13.40 7.51
CA VAL A 133 -9.45 13.51 8.32
C VAL A 133 -9.54 12.43 9.41
N PRO A 134 -8.72 11.37 9.34
CA PRO A 134 -8.71 10.33 10.36
C PRO A 134 -8.11 10.85 11.67
N SER A 135 -8.39 10.15 12.77
CA SER A 135 -7.71 10.43 14.04
C SER A 135 -6.21 10.10 13.92
N PRO A 136 -5.31 10.99 14.37
CA PRO A 136 -3.86 10.75 14.30
C PRO A 136 -3.40 9.59 15.18
N ILE A 137 -4.21 9.17 16.16
CA ILE A 137 -3.89 8.10 17.10
C ILE A 137 -4.43 6.75 16.60
N ALA A 138 -5.44 6.76 15.71
CA ALA A 138 -6.06 5.54 15.23
C ALA A 138 -5.08 4.68 14.42
N TYR A 139 -5.01 3.40 14.79
CA TYR A 139 -4.12 2.40 14.22
C TYR A 139 -2.64 2.80 14.26
N ARG A 140 -2.25 3.77 15.10
CA ARG A 140 -0.87 4.26 15.19
C ARG A 140 0.12 3.11 15.43
N ASN A 141 -0.17 2.26 16.41
CA ASN A 141 0.66 1.10 16.72
C ASN A 141 0.76 0.11 15.55
N VAL A 142 -0.32 -0.11 14.80
CA VAL A 142 -0.32 -0.98 13.61
C VAL A 142 0.57 -0.38 12.52
N LYS A 143 0.37 0.91 12.23
CA LYS A 143 1.13 1.66 11.22
C LYS A 143 2.63 1.69 11.54
N GLU A 144 2.98 2.01 12.78
CA GLU A 144 4.37 2.03 13.25
C GLU A 144 5.02 0.65 13.17
N GLN A 145 4.29 -0.42 13.49
CA GLN A 145 4.83 -1.79 13.37
C GLN A 145 5.02 -2.21 11.90
N ILE A 146 4.10 -1.87 11.00
CA ILE A 146 4.25 -2.12 9.56
C ILE A 146 5.50 -1.41 9.04
N GLU A 147 5.67 -0.13 9.37
CA GLU A 147 6.83 0.66 8.95
C GLU A 147 8.14 0.12 9.54
N LYS A 148 8.13 -0.28 10.82
CA LYS A 148 9.28 -0.91 11.47
C LYS A 148 9.66 -2.23 10.81
N HIS A 149 8.67 -3.08 10.52
CA HIS A 149 8.91 -4.36 9.84
C HIS A 149 9.45 -4.13 8.42
N TYR A 150 8.85 -3.22 7.66
CA TYR A 150 9.33 -2.83 6.35
C TYR A 150 10.80 -2.39 6.38
N ASN A 151 11.14 -1.46 7.26
CA ASN A 151 12.51 -0.96 7.38
C ASN A 151 13.50 -2.02 7.86
N SER A 152 13.09 -2.94 8.73
CA SER A 152 13.96 -4.04 9.20
C SER A 152 14.16 -5.09 8.12
N SER A 153 13.09 -5.61 7.54
CA SER A 153 13.12 -6.64 6.50
C SER A 153 13.80 -6.13 5.24
N PHE A 154 13.56 -4.88 4.83
CA PHE A 154 14.29 -4.26 3.71
C PHE A 154 15.79 -4.17 3.98
N LYS A 155 16.21 -3.79 5.20
CA LYS A 155 17.64 -3.76 5.57
C LYS A 155 18.26 -5.14 5.55
N ILE A 156 17.56 -6.16 6.04
CA ILE A 156 18.05 -7.55 6.03
C ILE A 156 18.14 -8.07 4.60
N TYR A 157 17.09 -7.92 3.79
CA TYR A 157 17.08 -8.32 2.38
C TYR A 157 18.14 -7.58 1.57
N LEU A 158 18.33 -6.28 1.82
CA LEU A 158 19.38 -5.50 1.17
C LEU A 158 20.77 -5.94 1.64
N ALA A 159 20.95 -6.27 2.92
CA ALA A 159 22.20 -6.81 3.44
C ALA A 159 22.50 -8.19 2.86
N GLU A 160 21.50 -9.06 2.71
CA GLU A 160 21.63 -10.39 2.11
C GLU A 160 21.85 -10.30 0.60
N LEU A 161 21.17 -9.40 -0.11
CA LEU A 161 21.39 -9.14 -1.53
C LEU A 161 22.78 -8.57 -1.78
N LEU A 162 23.22 -7.60 -0.97
CA LEU A 162 24.60 -7.12 -1.01
C LEU A 162 25.57 -8.25 -0.68
N HIS A 163 25.29 -9.05 0.33
CA HIS A 163 26.15 -10.17 0.68
C HIS A 163 26.21 -11.21 -0.44
N ASP A 164 25.10 -11.67 -0.99
CA ASP A 164 25.06 -12.79 -1.93
C ASP A 164 25.45 -12.41 -3.37
N HIS A 165 25.28 -11.12 -3.71
CA HIS A 165 25.75 -10.54 -4.96
C HIS A 165 27.22 -10.09 -4.88
N PHE A 166 27.72 -9.70 -3.70
CA PHE A 166 29.12 -9.34 -3.46
C PHE A 166 29.98 -10.40 -2.73
N SER A 167 29.42 -11.57 -2.38
CA SER A 167 30.12 -12.66 -1.68
C SER A 167 31.03 -13.44 -2.60
N SER A 168 30.68 -13.47 -3.89
CA SER A 168 31.50 -14.11 -4.92
C SER A 168 32.32 -13.04 -5.64
N PRO A 169 33.66 -13.05 -5.49
CA PRO A 169 34.56 -12.15 -6.22
C PRO A 169 34.34 -12.20 -7.74
N TRP A 170 33.81 -13.32 -8.25
CA TRP A 170 33.54 -13.52 -9.66
C TRP A 170 32.26 -12.80 -10.13
N LYS A 171 31.20 -12.78 -9.31
CA LYS A 171 29.95 -12.08 -9.65
C LYS A 171 30.16 -10.57 -9.64
N THR A 172 30.93 -10.07 -8.68
CA THR A 172 31.29 -8.63 -8.62
C THR A 172 32.09 -8.21 -9.83
N LEU A 173 33.08 -9.00 -10.25
CA LEU A 173 33.88 -8.73 -11.44
C LEU A 173 33.02 -8.71 -12.72
N ALA A 174 32.04 -9.61 -12.84
CA ALA A 174 31.12 -9.64 -13.98
C ALA A 174 30.26 -8.38 -14.08
N VAL A 175 29.72 -7.89 -12.96
CA VAL A 175 28.93 -6.64 -12.91
C VAL A 175 29.78 -5.44 -13.29
N PHE A 176 31.01 -5.34 -12.75
CA PHE A 176 31.96 -4.30 -13.16
C PHE A 176 32.25 -4.36 -14.67
N GLY A 177 32.43 -5.57 -15.22
CA GLY A 177 32.63 -5.76 -16.66
C GLY A 177 31.47 -5.21 -17.50
N VAL A 178 30.22 -5.50 -17.11
CA VAL A 178 29.02 -4.98 -17.82
C VAL A 178 28.95 -3.46 -17.74
N ILE A 179 29.19 -2.86 -16.57
CA ILE A 179 29.19 -1.40 -16.39
C ILE A 179 30.29 -0.77 -17.24
N SER A 180 31.51 -1.31 -17.22
CA SER A 180 32.62 -0.83 -18.05
C SER A 180 32.29 -0.90 -19.55
N ALA A 181 31.67 -2.00 -20.01
CA ALA A 181 31.25 -2.13 -21.41
C ALA A 181 30.20 -1.10 -21.81
N ILE A 182 29.25 -0.78 -20.92
CA ILE A 182 28.25 0.28 -21.14
C ILE A 182 28.92 1.64 -21.24
N VAL A 183 29.82 1.98 -20.31
CA VAL A 183 30.56 3.26 -20.32
C VAL A 183 31.41 3.39 -21.59
N LEU A 184 32.11 2.33 -21.97
CA LEU A 184 32.87 2.28 -23.22
C LEU A 184 31.97 2.46 -24.43
N SER A 185 30.79 1.86 -24.44
CA SER A 185 29.81 2.03 -25.52
C SER A 185 29.33 3.47 -25.65
N PHE A 186 29.09 4.16 -24.52
CA PHE A 186 28.77 5.59 -24.53
C PHE A 186 29.92 6.45 -25.05
N ILE A 187 31.15 6.18 -24.61
CA ILE A 187 32.35 6.89 -25.08
C ILE A 187 32.54 6.68 -26.59
N GLN A 188 32.44 5.43 -27.05
CA GLN A 188 32.55 5.09 -28.46
C GLN A 188 31.46 5.79 -29.29
N THR A 189 30.21 5.78 -28.81
CA THR A 189 29.10 6.46 -29.48
C THR A 189 29.35 7.97 -29.52
N TYR A 190 29.84 8.56 -28.43
CA TYR A 190 30.15 9.98 -28.36
C TYR A 190 31.24 10.39 -29.36
N TYR A 191 32.36 9.66 -29.42
CA TYR A 191 33.42 9.93 -30.40
C TYR A 191 33.00 9.63 -31.84
N THR A 192 32.06 8.70 -32.05
CA THR A 192 31.50 8.42 -33.39
C THR A 192 30.60 9.57 -33.86
N VAL A 193 29.81 10.16 -32.96
CA VAL A 193 28.90 11.28 -33.28
C VAL A 193 29.66 12.61 -33.36
N HIS A 194 30.68 12.82 -32.53
CA HIS A 194 31.56 13.98 -32.53
C HIS A 194 32.99 13.56 -32.87
N PRO A 195 33.28 13.23 -34.14
CA PRO A 195 34.64 12.92 -34.54
C PRO A 195 35.53 14.15 -34.30
N VAL A 196 36.66 13.94 -33.65
CA VAL A 196 37.69 14.97 -33.47
C VAL A 196 38.16 15.35 -34.87
N ARG A 197 37.86 16.57 -35.31
CA ARG A 197 38.38 17.13 -36.57
C ARG A 197 39.85 17.46 -36.34
N GLU A 198 40.74 16.73 -37.02
CA GLU A 198 42.13 17.14 -37.27
C GLU A 198 42.18 18.30 -38.25
#